data_AF-C5TC29-F1
#
_entry.id   AF-C5TC29-F1
#
_cell.length_a   1.000
_cell.length_b   1.000
_cell.length_c   1.000
_cell.angle_alpha   90.00
_cell.angle_beta   90.00
_cell.angle_gamma   90.00
#
_symmetry.space_group_name_H-M   'P 1'
#
loop_
_entity.id
_entity.type
_entity.pdbx_description
1 polymer ?
#
loop_
_entity_poly.entity_id
_entity_poly.type
_entity_poly.pdbx_seq_one_letter_code
_entity_poly.pdbx_strand_id
1 'polypeptide(L)'
;MGIAASDTLQPWQADAIDFFGYAAGGPHRALAQAGVLDILPSHYSHLPGLIRAGVLPVDVVLLQVSPPDAQGRYSLGLVQEYLPAAIERARVVIAEVHPDVPWTHGGLHLQASDFALLIDAEHPPLDQSRSAPGPVEQAIARHVAGWVEDGATLQLGIGNLPEAVLAALHGHRDLGLHSGAVGDGIAALAEAGVLTNARKSLDTGVGIGGILMGGERLRRWAHRNPQIELRGTDYTHDPEVLATSHKLTAINAAIEVDLTGQINAEVAAGCYV
;
A
#
# COMPACT_ATOMS: atom_id res chain seq x y z
N MET A 1 11.74 -8.04 0.76
CA MET A 1 11.11 -7.76 2.06
C MET A 1 10.66 -6.30 2.13
N GLY A 2 9.51 -6.04 2.74
CA GLY A 2 8.92 -4.71 2.90
C GLY A 2 8.21 -4.60 4.24
N ILE A 3 7.02 -4.00 4.27
CA ILE A 3 6.18 -3.95 5.46
C ILE A 3 5.53 -5.32 5.70
N ALA A 4 5.58 -5.84 6.92
CA ALA A 4 4.90 -7.08 7.31
C ALA A 4 3.76 -6.85 8.30
N ALA A 5 2.77 -7.75 8.23
CA ALA A 5 1.68 -7.87 9.19
C ALA A 5 1.73 -9.18 9.99
N SER A 6 2.66 -10.10 9.68
CA SER A 6 2.88 -11.35 10.43
C SER A 6 4.30 -11.46 10.96
N ASP A 7 4.47 -12.31 11.97
CA ASP A 7 5.74 -12.69 12.57
C ASP A 7 6.28 -14.01 11.96
N THR A 8 5.85 -14.37 10.75
CA THR A 8 6.26 -15.62 10.08
C THR A 8 7.77 -15.72 9.89
N LEU A 9 8.43 -14.57 9.65
CA LEU A 9 9.86 -14.50 9.39
C LEU A 9 10.60 -13.98 10.62
N GLN A 10 11.56 -14.77 11.09
CA GLN A 10 12.22 -14.63 12.38
C GLN A 10 13.74 -14.74 12.22
N PRO A 11 14.53 -14.06 13.08
CA PRO A 11 15.99 -14.02 12.93
C PRO A 11 16.68 -15.39 12.95
N TRP A 12 16.12 -16.37 13.65
CA TRP A 12 16.72 -17.71 13.76
C TRP A 12 16.66 -18.50 12.44
N GLN A 13 15.87 -18.06 11.46
CA GLN A 13 15.80 -18.67 10.13
C GLN A 13 16.91 -18.15 9.18
N ALA A 14 17.73 -17.20 9.64
CA ALA A 14 18.83 -16.64 8.86
C ALA A 14 20.00 -17.62 8.64
N ASP A 15 19.95 -18.82 9.21
CA ASP A 15 20.86 -19.92 8.89
C ASP A 15 20.54 -20.59 7.54
N ALA A 16 19.32 -20.40 7.03
CA ALA A 16 18.84 -20.99 5.80
C ALA A 16 18.26 -19.97 4.79
N ILE A 17 17.90 -18.77 5.23
CA ILE A 17 17.26 -17.74 4.41
C ILE A 17 18.00 -16.42 4.57
N ASP A 18 18.55 -15.90 3.47
CA ASP A 18 19.06 -14.53 3.42
C ASP A 18 17.88 -13.55 3.24
N PHE A 19 17.75 -12.58 4.15
CA PHE A 19 16.68 -11.59 4.10
C PHE A 19 17.16 -10.31 3.42
N PHE A 20 16.45 -9.89 2.37
CA PHE A 20 16.72 -8.66 1.64
C PHE A 20 15.44 -7.85 1.40
N GLY A 21 15.45 -6.54 1.64
CA GLY A 21 14.26 -5.70 1.51
C GLY A 21 14.50 -4.23 1.30
N TYR A 22 13.45 -3.48 0.94
CA TYR A 22 13.53 -2.02 0.80
C TYR A 22 13.22 -1.27 2.10
N ALA A 23 12.65 -1.95 3.10
CA ALA A 23 12.33 -1.42 4.42
C ALA A 23 12.23 -2.56 5.45
N ALA A 24 12.31 -2.20 6.74
CA ALA A 24 12.16 -3.12 7.87
C ALA A 24 10.93 -2.79 8.73
N GLY A 25 9.79 -2.52 8.09
CA GLY A 25 8.57 -2.10 8.80
C GLY A 25 7.86 -3.24 9.52
N GLY A 26 7.24 -2.93 10.67
CA GLY A 26 6.44 -3.89 11.43
C GLY A 26 7.29 -4.99 12.08
N PRO A 27 6.87 -6.27 12.03
CA PRO A 27 7.63 -7.38 12.63
C PRO A 27 9.05 -7.55 12.05
N HIS A 28 9.31 -7.13 10.81
CA HIS A 28 10.63 -7.22 10.19
C HIS A 28 11.71 -6.36 10.87
N ARG A 29 11.33 -5.40 11.72
CA ARG A 29 12.30 -4.66 12.55
C ARG A 29 13.17 -5.58 13.41
N ALA A 30 12.63 -6.74 13.81
CA ALA A 30 13.40 -7.74 14.56
C ALA A 30 14.55 -8.34 13.74
N LEU A 31 14.35 -8.52 12.43
CA LEU A 31 15.40 -8.99 11.51
C LEU A 31 16.50 -7.92 11.36
N ALA A 32 16.10 -6.65 11.20
CA ALA A 32 17.06 -5.53 11.14
C ALA A 32 17.85 -5.38 12.45
N GLN A 33 17.19 -5.46 13.61
CA GLN A 33 17.84 -5.40 14.93
C GLN A 33 18.82 -6.55 15.16
N ALA A 34 18.52 -7.74 14.63
CA ALA A 34 19.42 -8.89 14.68
C ALA A 34 20.57 -8.80 13.66
N GLY A 35 20.58 -7.80 12.76
CA GLY A 35 21.61 -7.63 11.74
C GLY A 35 21.56 -8.67 10.62
N VAL A 36 20.39 -9.29 10.40
CA VAL A 36 20.21 -10.36 9.39
C VAL A 36 19.33 -9.95 8.21
N LEU A 37 18.94 -8.67 8.13
CA LEU A 37 18.18 -8.10 7.03
C LEU A 37 19.02 -7.04 6.30
N ASP A 38 19.32 -7.31 5.03
CA ASP A 38 19.94 -6.34 4.14
C ASP A 38 18.90 -5.37 3.59
N ILE A 39 19.15 -4.07 3.78
CA ILE A 39 18.27 -3.00 3.30
C ILE A 39 18.81 -2.42 1.99
N LEU A 40 17.96 -2.39 0.96
CA LEU A 40 18.17 -1.73 -0.31
C LEU A 40 17.88 -0.23 -0.18
N PRO A 41 18.89 0.65 -0.25
CA PRO A 41 18.66 2.09 -0.26
C PRO A 41 18.22 2.54 -1.67
N SER A 42 16.95 2.35 -1.99
CA SER A 42 16.37 2.78 -3.26
C SER A 42 15.04 3.48 -3.04
N HIS A 43 14.75 4.48 -3.89
CA HIS A 43 13.40 5.00 -3.98
C HIS A 43 12.42 3.88 -4.33
N TYR A 44 11.28 3.88 -3.64
CA TYR A 44 10.24 2.90 -3.81
C TYR A 44 9.71 2.87 -5.26
N SER A 45 9.58 4.03 -5.89
CA SER A 45 9.22 4.23 -7.31
C SER A 45 10.18 3.54 -8.29
N HIS A 46 11.42 3.26 -7.91
CA HIS A 46 12.42 2.66 -8.80
C HIS A 46 12.42 1.13 -8.75
N LEU A 47 11.77 0.50 -7.76
CA LEU A 47 11.78 -0.95 -7.61
C LEU A 47 11.31 -1.70 -8.88
N PRO A 48 10.21 -1.29 -9.56
CA PRO A 48 9.80 -1.94 -10.81
C PRO A 48 10.88 -1.90 -11.89
N GLY A 49 11.57 -0.77 -12.03
CA GLY A 49 12.65 -0.60 -13.01
C GLY A 49 13.87 -1.48 -12.70
N LEU A 50 14.26 -1.57 -11.43
CA LEU A 50 15.38 -2.42 -10.99
C LEU A 50 15.09 -3.91 -11.21
N ILE A 51 13.85 -4.35 -10.99
CA ILE A 51 13.41 -5.73 -11.25
C ILE A 51 13.42 -6.01 -12.76
N ARG A 52 12.80 -5.15 -13.58
CA ARG A 52 12.78 -5.30 -15.04
C ARG A 52 14.18 -5.27 -15.64
N ALA A 53 15.10 -4.49 -15.10
CA ALA A 53 16.50 -4.48 -15.51
C ALA A 53 17.29 -5.75 -15.10
N GLY A 54 16.73 -6.59 -14.23
CA GLY A 54 17.41 -7.78 -13.69
C GLY A 54 18.46 -7.46 -12.61
N VAL A 55 18.49 -6.22 -12.11
CA VAL A 55 19.36 -5.83 -10.98
C VAL A 55 18.85 -6.47 -9.69
N LEU A 56 17.52 -6.55 -9.54
CA LEU A 56 16.85 -7.33 -8.50
C LEU A 56 16.25 -8.58 -9.15
N PRO A 57 16.95 -9.73 -9.11
CA PRO A 57 16.44 -10.95 -9.71
C PRO A 57 15.23 -11.47 -8.93
N VAL A 58 14.25 -11.99 -9.66
CA VAL A 58 13.03 -12.61 -9.11
C VAL A 58 12.83 -13.95 -9.81
N ASP A 59 13.11 -15.05 -9.11
CA ASP A 59 12.88 -16.40 -9.65
C ASP A 59 11.47 -16.91 -9.34
N VAL A 60 11.01 -16.67 -8.11
CA VAL A 60 9.74 -17.18 -7.59
C VAL A 60 8.97 -16.03 -6.94
N VAL A 61 7.68 -15.92 -7.28
CA VAL A 61 6.75 -15.01 -6.60
C VAL A 61 5.71 -15.83 -5.87
N LEU A 62 5.58 -15.57 -4.57
CA LEU A 62 4.52 -16.07 -3.71
C LEU A 62 3.55 -14.92 -3.44
N LEU A 63 2.27 -15.10 -3.74
CA LEU A 63 1.28 -14.04 -3.57
C LEU A 63 -0.09 -14.61 -3.17
N GLN A 64 -0.97 -13.73 -2.74
CA GLN A 64 -2.37 -14.04 -2.50
C GLN A 64 -3.24 -13.39 -3.58
N VAL A 65 -4.24 -14.10 -4.10
CA VAL A 65 -5.19 -13.57 -5.09
C VAL A 65 -6.62 -13.72 -4.63
N SER A 66 -7.51 -12.92 -5.21
CA SER A 66 -8.96 -13.16 -5.10
C SER A 66 -9.38 -14.40 -5.90
N PRO A 67 -10.55 -14.99 -5.63
CA PRO A 67 -11.18 -15.91 -6.56
C PRO A 67 -11.34 -15.28 -7.96
N PRO A 68 -11.39 -16.09 -9.03
CA PRO A 68 -11.50 -15.56 -10.38
C PRO A 68 -12.85 -14.87 -10.59
N ASP A 69 -12.87 -13.88 -11.48
CA ASP A 69 -14.12 -13.31 -11.99
C ASP A 69 -14.83 -14.25 -12.98
N ALA A 70 -15.94 -13.78 -13.54
CA ALA A 70 -16.73 -14.54 -14.52
C ALA A 70 -15.97 -14.83 -15.84
N GLN A 71 -14.83 -14.17 -16.07
CA GLN A 71 -13.96 -14.39 -17.22
C GLN A 71 -12.76 -15.30 -16.87
N GLY A 72 -12.68 -15.82 -15.65
CA GLY A 72 -11.56 -16.65 -15.20
C GLY A 72 -10.32 -15.85 -14.80
N ARG A 73 -10.45 -14.54 -14.56
CA ARG A 73 -9.33 -13.66 -14.21
C ARG A 73 -9.17 -13.52 -12.71
N TYR A 74 -7.96 -13.77 -12.21
CA TYR A 74 -7.53 -13.57 -10.85
C TYR A 74 -6.97 -12.15 -10.68
N SER A 75 -7.39 -11.48 -9.63
CA SER A 75 -6.88 -10.17 -9.25
C SER A 75 -5.81 -10.32 -8.17
N LEU A 76 -4.74 -9.51 -8.23
CA LEU A 76 -3.73 -9.42 -7.15
C LEU A 76 -4.30 -8.85 -5.84
N GLY A 77 -5.52 -8.32 -5.92
CA GLY A 77 -6.41 -8.10 -4.79
C GLY A 77 -6.00 -6.92 -3.95
N LEU A 78 -5.26 -7.17 -2.87
CA LEU A 78 -4.85 -6.12 -1.94
C LEU A 78 -3.66 -5.31 -2.45
N VAL A 79 -2.84 -5.85 -3.35
CA VAL A 79 -1.53 -5.27 -3.68
C VAL A 79 -1.31 -5.28 -5.19
N GLN A 80 -0.93 -4.14 -5.77
CA GLN A 80 -0.31 -4.09 -7.10
C GLN A 80 1.17 -3.73 -6.94
N GLU A 81 1.49 -2.54 -6.43
CA GLU A 81 2.86 -2.12 -6.10
C GLU A 81 3.90 -2.49 -7.19
N TYR A 82 5.00 -3.14 -6.83
CA TYR A 82 6.02 -3.64 -7.75
C TYR A 82 5.75 -5.09 -8.21
N LEU A 83 4.62 -5.71 -7.81
CA LEU A 83 4.30 -7.10 -8.16
C LEU A 83 4.15 -7.33 -9.66
N PRO A 84 3.55 -6.44 -10.48
CA PRO A 84 3.54 -6.63 -11.93
C PRO A 84 4.93 -6.84 -12.53
N ALA A 85 5.92 -6.05 -12.08
CA ALA A 85 7.30 -6.20 -12.52
C ALA A 85 7.93 -7.50 -11.99
N ALA A 86 7.63 -7.89 -10.75
CA ALA A 86 8.10 -9.16 -10.19
C ALA A 86 7.54 -10.36 -10.97
N ILE A 87 6.24 -10.37 -11.24
CA ILE A 87 5.54 -11.43 -11.98
C ILE A 87 6.05 -11.52 -13.42
N GLU A 88 6.28 -10.38 -14.09
CA GLU A 88 6.84 -10.33 -15.45
C GLU A 88 8.20 -11.03 -15.56
N ARG A 89 9.01 -10.99 -14.49
CA ARG A 89 10.37 -11.57 -14.46
C ARG A 89 10.43 -12.94 -13.82
N ALA A 90 9.44 -13.30 -13.02
CA ALA A 90 9.38 -14.55 -12.31
C ALA A 90 9.36 -15.74 -13.27
N ARG A 91 10.08 -16.80 -12.90
CA ARG A 91 10.02 -18.10 -13.58
C ARG A 91 8.85 -18.94 -13.08
N VAL A 92 8.46 -18.71 -11.82
CA VAL A 92 7.42 -19.46 -11.12
C VAL A 92 6.56 -18.48 -10.33
N VAL A 93 5.25 -18.54 -10.56
CA VAL A 93 4.26 -17.83 -9.74
C VAL A 93 3.43 -18.88 -9.00
N ILE A 94 3.39 -18.77 -7.67
CA ILE A 94 2.55 -19.61 -6.80
C ILE A 94 1.59 -18.67 -6.09
N ALA A 95 0.30 -19.01 -6.12
CA ALA A 95 -0.70 -18.19 -5.46
C ALA A 95 -1.60 -18.98 -4.52
N GLU A 96 -1.90 -18.35 -3.39
CA GLU A 96 -2.99 -18.73 -2.50
C GLU A 96 -4.26 -17.97 -2.91
N VAL A 97 -5.33 -18.70 -3.24
CA VAL A 97 -6.64 -18.15 -3.59
C VAL A 97 -7.44 -17.95 -2.31
N HIS A 98 -7.70 -16.70 -1.95
CA HIS A 98 -8.34 -16.37 -0.69
C HIS A 98 -9.70 -15.67 -0.92
N PRO A 99 -10.84 -16.21 -0.44
CA PRO A 99 -12.17 -15.66 -0.73
C PRO A 99 -12.39 -14.24 -0.19
N ASP A 100 -11.80 -13.90 0.95
CA ASP A 100 -11.88 -12.54 1.52
C ASP A 100 -10.89 -11.53 0.92
N VAL A 101 -10.03 -11.94 -0.03
CA VAL A 101 -9.21 -11.00 -0.81
C VAL A 101 -10.10 -10.38 -1.89
N PRO A 102 -10.26 -9.05 -1.93
CA PRO A 102 -11.15 -8.41 -2.88
C PRO A 102 -10.65 -8.61 -4.31
N TRP A 103 -11.58 -8.72 -5.27
CA TRP A 103 -11.22 -8.61 -6.67
C TRP A 103 -11.17 -7.11 -7.02
N THR A 104 -10.02 -6.55 -7.37
CA THR A 104 -9.83 -5.11 -7.60
C THR A 104 -9.59 -4.78 -9.07
N HIS A 105 -10.05 -3.60 -9.48
CA HIS A 105 -9.82 -3.08 -10.82
C HIS A 105 -8.41 -2.47 -10.93
N GLY A 106 -7.95 -2.28 -12.17
CA GLY A 106 -6.63 -1.73 -12.47
C GLY A 106 -5.51 -2.77 -12.46
N GLY A 107 -4.35 -2.36 -12.96
CA GLY A 107 -3.11 -3.15 -12.94
C GLY A 107 -3.19 -4.47 -13.70
N LEU A 108 -2.41 -5.46 -13.22
CA LEU A 108 -2.32 -6.80 -13.80
C LEU A 108 -3.43 -7.71 -13.29
N HIS A 109 -4.06 -8.46 -14.19
CA HIS A 109 -4.92 -9.61 -13.90
C HIS A 109 -4.29 -10.87 -14.48
N LEU A 110 -4.38 -11.97 -13.74
CA LEU A 110 -3.80 -13.27 -14.09
C LEU A 110 -4.87 -14.27 -14.52
N GLN A 111 -4.49 -15.27 -15.29
CA GLN A 111 -5.29 -16.45 -15.60
C GLN A 111 -4.71 -17.68 -14.90
N ALA A 112 -5.49 -18.77 -14.84
CA ALA A 112 -5.04 -20.02 -14.24
C ALA A 112 -3.71 -20.54 -14.83
N SER A 113 -3.43 -20.26 -16.11
CA SER A 113 -2.19 -20.64 -16.80
C SER A 113 -0.96 -19.88 -16.35
N ASP A 114 -1.12 -18.73 -15.69
CA ASP A 114 0.00 -17.91 -15.22
C ASP A 114 0.62 -18.47 -13.93
N PHE A 115 -0.07 -19.42 -13.27
CA PHE A 115 0.37 -20.01 -12.01
C PHE A 115 0.96 -21.40 -12.23
N ALA A 116 2.11 -21.63 -11.61
CA ALA A 116 2.67 -22.98 -11.48
C ALA A 116 1.90 -23.81 -10.45
N LEU A 117 1.36 -23.16 -9.42
CA LEU A 117 0.55 -23.78 -8.38
C LEU A 117 -0.48 -22.78 -7.83
N LEU A 118 -1.71 -23.26 -7.70
CA LEU A 118 -2.82 -22.58 -7.03
C LEU A 118 -3.27 -23.40 -5.83
N ILE A 119 -3.39 -22.76 -4.67
CA ILE A 119 -3.79 -23.40 -3.41
C ILE A 119 -4.92 -22.59 -2.82
N ASP A 120 -5.97 -23.22 -2.30
CA ASP A 120 -7.03 -22.52 -1.59
C ASP A 120 -6.57 -22.11 -0.18
N ALA A 121 -6.92 -20.91 0.24
CA ALA A 121 -6.60 -20.44 1.58
C ALA A 121 -7.35 -21.23 2.67
N GLU A 122 -6.63 -21.61 3.72
CA GLU A 122 -7.20 -22.34 4.87
C GLU A 122 -7.47 -21.45 6.09
N HIS A 123 -6.91 -20.24 6.11
CA HIS A 123 -6.96 -19.31 7.23
C HIS A 123 -7.49 -17.95 6.77
N PRO A 124 -8.20 -17.19 7.62
CA PRO A 124 -8.63 -15.84 7.28
C PRO A 124 -7.44 -14.90 7.03
N PRO A 125 -7.64 -13.77 6.33
CA PRO A 125 -6.56 -12.81 6.11
C PRO A 125 -6.10 -12.24 7.44
N LEU A 126 -4.84 -11.82 7.49
CA LEU A 126 -4.30 -11.13 8.66
C LEU A 126 -5.16 -9.90 8.99
N ASP A 127 -5.49 -9.77 10.27
CA ASP A 127 -6.21 -8.58 10.73
C ASP A 127 -5.26 -7.37 10.69
N GLN A 128 -5.65 -6.38 9.89
CA GLN A 128 -4.96 -5.09 9.79
C GLN A 128 -5.76 -3.97 10.48
N SER A 129 -6.68 -4.33 11.38
CA SER A 129 -7.44 -3.37 12.16
C SER A 129 -6.51 -2.45 12.95
N ARG A 130 -6.78 -1.16 12.86
CA ARG A 130 -6.00 -0.13 13.55
C ARG A 130 -6.69 0.27 14.84
N SER A 131 -5.88 0.58 15.84
CA SER A 131 -6.38 1.18 17.08
C SER A 131 -6.94 2.58 16.80
N ALA A 132 -7.94 2.97 17.59
CA ALA A 132 -8.48 4.33 17.50
C ALA A 132 -7.38 5.37 17.77
N PRO A 133 -7.34 6.49 17.03
CA PRO A 133 -6.35 7.52 17.24
C PRO A 133 -6.54 8.18 18.62
N GLY A 134 -5.42 8.40 19.32
CA GLY A 134 -5.41 9.06 20.61
C GLY A 134 -5.67 10.57 20.52
N PRO A 135 -5.69 11.27 21.67
CA PRO A 135 -5.96 12.71 21.72
C PRO A 135 -4.93 13.56 20.94
N VAL A 136 -3.67 13.11 20.90
CA VAL A 136 -2.58 13.79 20.19
C VAL A 136 -2.79 13.67 18.69
N GLU A 137 -3.02 12.46 18.17
CA GLU A 137 -3.31 12.21 16.76
C GLU A 137 -4.55 12.99 16.30
N GLN A 138 -5.59 13.04 17.13
CA GLN A 138 -6.79 13.83 16.83
C GLN A 138 -6.50 15.34 16.78
N ALA A 139 -5.62 15.86 17.64
CA ALA A 139 -5.23 17.26 17.61
C ALA A 139 -4.43 17.61 16.35
N ILE A 140 -3.47 16.76 15.98
CA ILE A 140 -2.71 16.88 14.74
C ILE A 140 -3.66 16.79 13.54
N ALA A 141 -4.57 15.82 13.54
CA ALA A 141 -5.53 15.62 12.47
C ALA A 141 -6.41 16.84 12.20
N ARG A 142 -6.94 17.49 13.25
CA ARG A 142 -7.70 18.74 13.11
C ARG A 142 -6.87 19.87 12.52
N HIS A 143 -5.59 19.95 12.89
CA HIS A 143 -4.70 20.95 12.34
C HIS A 143 -4.44 20.70 10.85
N VAL A 144 -4.08 19.46 10.50
CA VAL A 144 -3.84 19.05 9.09
C VAL A 144 -5.09 19.24 8.24
N ALA A 145 -6.27 18.86 8.74
CA ALA A 145 -7.54 19.03 8.04
C ALA A 145 -7.83 20.50 7.67
N GLY A 146 -7.35 21.47 8.46
CA GLY A 146 -7.47 22.89 8.13
C GLY A 146 -6.62 23.35 6.94
N TRP A 147 -5.65 22.55 6.51
CA TRP A 147 -4.83 22.79 5.32
C TRP A 147 -5.31 22.04 4.08
N VAL A 148 -6.23 21.08 4.25
CA VAL A 148 -6.82 20.35 3.12
C VAL A 148 -7.89 21.23 2.49
N GLU A 149 -7.83 21.39 1.18
CA GLU A 149 -8.83 22.16 0.43
C GLU A 149 -9.91 21.24 -0.17
N ASP A 150 -11.12 21.77 -0.37
CA ASP A 150 -12.11 21.11 -1.22
C ASP A 150 -11.54 20.87 -2.63
N GLY A 151 -11.81 19.69 -3.18
CA GLY A 151 -11.26 19.25 -4.46
C GLY A 151 -9.80 18.79 -4.44
N ALA A 152 -9.16 18.71 -3.26
CA ALA A 152 -7.78 18.22 -3.14
C ALA A 152 -7.65 16.74 -3.54
N THR A 153 -6.51 16.40 -4.16
CA THR A 153 -6.13 14.99 -4.41
C THR A 153 -5.25 14.52 -3.26
N LEU A 154 -5.72 13.56 -2.48
CA LEU A 154 -5.04 13.06 -1.30
C LEU A 154 -4.00 12.00 -1.65
N GLN A 155 -2.80 12.17 -1.10
CA GLN A 155 -1.79 11.12 -0.94
C GLN A 155 -1.50 10.97 0.56
N LEU A 156 -1.49 9.73 1.06
CA LEU A 156 -1.44 9.45 2.49
C LEU A 156 -0.41 8.37 2.78
N GLY A 157 0.31 8.55 3.89
CA GLY A 157 1.10 7.48 4.49
C GLY A 157 0.24 6.42 5.20
N ILE A 158 0.92 5.52 5.90
CA ILE A 158 0.31 4.47 6.71
C ILE A 158 0.25 4.86 8.20
N GLY A 159 -0.64 4.22 8.96
CA GLY A 159 -0.71 4.32 10.42
C GLY A 159 -1.93 5.07 10.95
N ASN A 160 -1.97 5.30 12.27
CA ASN A 160 -3.14 5.86 12.95
C ASN A 160 -3.36 7.35 12.64
N LEU A 161 -2.29 8.10 12.40
CA LEU A 161 -2.39 9.54 12.14
C LEU A 161 -3.09 9.83 10.79
N PRO A 162 -2.73 9.21 9.65
CA PRO A 162 -3.49 9.35 8.41
C PRO A 162 -4.98 9.01 8.55
N GLU A 163 -5.33 7.94 9.29
CA GLU A 163 -6.75 7.61 9.56
C GLU A 163 -7.47 8.69 10.37
N ALA A 164 -6.79 9.28 11.37
CA ALA A 164 -7.33 10.39 12.14
C ALA A 164 -7.58 11.62 11.26
N VAL A 165 -6.66 11.92 10.33
CA VAL A 165 -6.82 13.01 9.36
C VAL A 165 -8.03 12.74 8.48
N LEU A 166 -8.12 11.56 7.88
CA LEU A 166 -9.27 11.16 7.06
C LEU A 166 -10.60 11.31 7.81
N ALA A 167 -10.65 10.90 9.08
CA ALA A 167 -11.83 11.09 9.91
C ALA A 167 -12.21 12.57 10.10
N ALA A 168 -11.22 13.47 10.19
CA ALA A 168 -11.44 14.91 10.27
C ALA A 168 -11.85 15.56 8.93
N LEU A 169 -11.74 14.84 7.80
CA LEU A 169 -12.07 15.37 6.47
C LEU A 169 -13.55 15.23 6.08
N HIS A 170 -14.42 14.63 6.89
CA HIS A 170 -15.84 14.41 6.54
C HIS A 170 -16.64 15.68 6.19
N GLY A 171 -16.16 16.88 6.56
CA GLY A 171 -16.78 18.16 6.19
C GLY A 171 -16.39 18.69 4.80
N HIS A 172 -15.39 18.09 4.15
CA HIS A 172 -14.88 18.52 2.85
C HIS A 172 -15.74 18.00 1.70
N ARG A 173 -15.45 18.46 0.49
CA ARG A 173 -16.19 18.12 -0.73
C ARG A 173 -15.26 17.80 -1.89
N ASP A 174 -15.73 16.90 -2.74
CA ASP A 174 -15.10 16.53 -4.00
C ASP A 174 -13.63 16.11 -3.90
N LEU A 175 -13.25 15.47 -2.80
CA LEU A 175 -11.88 14.99 -2.61
C LEU A 175 -11.55 13.92 -3.66
N GLY A 176 -10.29 13.89 -4.07
CA GLY A 176 -9.71 12.87 -4.93
C GLY A 176 -8.69 12.01 -4.19
N LEU A 177 -8.39 10.85 -4.76
CA LEU A 177 -7.40 9.90 -4.23
C LEU A 177 -6.35 9.56 -5.29
N HIS A 178 -5.09 9.78 -4.96
CA HIS A 178 -3.94 9.20 -5.64
C HIS A 178 -2.87 8.89 -4.58
N SER A 179 -2.83 7.64 -4.12
CA SER A 179 -2.03 7.26 -2.96
C SER A 179 -1.34 5.91 -3.15
N GLY A 180 -0.16 5.76 -2.56
CA GLY A 180 0.51 4.46 -2.44
C GLY A 180 -0.30 3.49 -1.57
N ALA A 181 -0.73 3.94 -0.39
CA ALA A 181 -1.52 3.15 0.54
C ALA A 181 -2.94 3.71 0.69
N VAL A 182 -3.90 2.79 0.83
CA VAL A 182 -5.32 3.10 1.02
C VAL A 182 -5.83 2.36 2.25
N GLY A 183 -6.43 3.09 3.20
CA GLY A 183 -6.98 2.57 4.45
C GLY A 183 -8.50 2.71 4.56
N ASP A 184 -9.07 2.24 5.67
CA ASP A 184 -10.52 2.24 5.91
C ASP A 184 -11.15 3.65 5.88
N GLY A 185 -10.42 4.68 6.28
CA GLY A 185 -10.88 6.07 6.21
C GLY A 185 -11.20 6.53 4.78
N ILE A 186 -10.52 5.99 3.76
CA ILE A 186 -10.83 6.30 2.36
C ILE A 186 -12.17 5.71 1.95
N ALA A 187 -12.41 4.43 2.27
CA ALA A 187 -13.70 3.80 2.05
C ALA A 187 -14.80 4.59 2.78
N ALA A 188 -14.52 5.08 3.99
CA ALA A 188 -15.45 5.90 4.75
C ALA A 188 -15.83 7.22 4.06
N LEU A 189 -14.84 7.97 3.57
CA LEU A 189 -15.09 9.22 2.87
C LEU A 189 -15.81 8.99 1.52
N ALA A 190 -15.51 7.89 0.83
CA ALA A 190 -16.17 7.52 -0.41
C ALA A 190 -17.65 7.17 -0.18
N GLU A 191 -17.94 6.33 0.82
CA GLU A 191 -19.31 5.98 1.22
C GLU A 191 -20.13 7.20 1.69
N ALA A 192 -19.47 8.18 2.31
CA ALA A 192 -20.08 9.45 2.71
C ALA A 192 -20.28 10.45 1.55
N GLY A 193 -19.79 10.14 0.34
CA GLY A 193 -19.85 11.03 -0.83
C GLY A 193 -18.89 12.22 -0.77
N VAL A 194 -17.95 12.22 0.18
CA VAL A 194 -16.92 13.26 0.33
C VAL A 194 -15.80 13.06 -0.68
N LEU A 195 -15.43 11.80 -0.94
CA LEU A 195 -14.42 11.41 -1.91
C LEU A 195 -15.10 10.99 -3.22
N THR A 196 -15.03 11.85 -4.23
CA THR A 196 -15.71 11.67 -5.52
C THR A 196 -14.74 11.50 -6.69
N ASN A 197 -13.47 11.88 -6.52
CA ASN A 197 -12.45 11.92 -7.58
C ASN A 197 -12.80 12.83 -8.77
N ALA A 198 -13.87 13.64 -8.67
CA ALA A 198 -14.40 14.43 -9.80
C ALA A 198 -13.50 15.61 -10.22
N ARG A 199 -12.55 16.01 -9.37
CA ARG A 199 -11.66 17.16 -9.58
C ARG A 199 -10.23 16.78 -9.98
N LYS A 200 -9.90 15.49 -10.03
CA LYS A 200 -8.54 15.05 -10.36
C LYS A 200 -8.19 15.40 -11.82
N SER A 201 -6.94 15.83 -12.04
CA SER A 201 -6.38 16.09 -13.38
C SER A 201 -6.25 14.82 -14.22
N LEU A 202 -5.88 13.72 -13.56
CA LEU A 202 -5.70 12.39 -14.12
C LEU A 202 -6.68 11.44 -13.44
N ASP A 203 -7.08 10.37 -14.13
CA ASP A 203 -7.99 9.36 -13.59
C ASP A 203 -9.27 9.98 -13.00
N THR A 204 -9.84 10.97 -13.69
CA THR A 204 -11.02 11.70 -13.20
C THR A 204 -12.18 10.73 -12.94
N GLY A 205 -12.75 10.80 -11.74
CA GLY A 205 -13.83 9.92 -11.29
C GLY A 205 -13.35 8.58 -10.71
N VAL A 206 -12.06 8.28 -10.73
CA VAL A 206 -11.48 7.02 -10.24
C VAL A 206 -10.40 7.31 -9.19
N GLY A 207 -10.49 6.66 -8.03
CA GLY A 207 -9.46 6.70 -7.01
C GLY A 207 -8.30 5.77 -7.40
N ILE A 208 -7.07 6.17 -7.12
CA ILE A 208 -5.88 5.35 -7.40
C ILE A 208 -5.18 4.97 -6.10
N GLY A 209 -4.97 3.67 -5.92
CA GLY A 209 -4.21 3.05 -4.83
C GLY A 209 -3.03 2.21 -5.34
N GLY A 210 -2.05 1.92 -4.49
CA GLY A 210 -1.02 0.89 -4.74
C GLY A 210 -1.26 -0.38 -3.93
N ILE A 211 -1.63 -0.21 -2.66
CA ILE A 211 -1.97 -1.25 -1.71
C ILE A 211 -3.18 -0.87 -0.85
N LEU A 212 -4.01 -1.88 -0.53
CA LEU A 212 -5.09 -1.80 0.44
C LEU A 212 -4.59 -2.30 1.80
N MET A 213 -4.58 -1.41 2.79
CA MET A 213 -4.14 -1.69 4.16
C MET A 213 -5.23 -1.33 5.16
N GLY A 214 -6.12 -2.29 5.43
CA GLY A 214 -7.26 -2.06 6.31
C GLY A 214 -8.10 -3.31 6.56
N GLY A 215 -9.21 -3.10 7.24
CA GLY A 215 -10.13 -4.15 7.67
C GLY A 215 -11.17 -4.55 6.62
N GLU A 216 -12.23 -5.20 7.11
CA GLU A 216 -13.32 -5.70 6.30
C GLU A 216 -14.04 -4.60 5.51
N ARG A 217 -14.20 -3.40 6.08
CA ARG A 217 -14.85 -2.27 5.40
C ARG A 217 -14.14 -1.93 4.10
N LEU A 218 -12.81 -1.71 4.18
CA LEU A 218 -12.00 -1.44 2.99
C LEU A 218 -12.10 -2.56 1.96
N ARG A 219 -11.99 -3.82 2.39
CA ARG A 219 -12.04 -4.97 1.47
C ARG A 219 -13.38 -5.06 0.74
N ARG A 220 -14.50 -4.92 1.46
CA ARG A 220 -15.84 -4.92 0.85
C ARG A 220 -16.05 -3.75 -0.09
N TRP A 221 -15.61 -2.56 0.30
CA TRP A 221 -15.73 -1.36 -0.53
C TRP A 221 -14.91 -1.48 -1.81
N ALA A 222 -13.73 -2.10 -1.77
CA ALA A 222 -12.86 -2.26 -2.94
C ALA A 222 -13.29 -3.42 -3.87
N HIS A 223 -13.96 -4.45 -3.34
CA HIS A 223 -14.34 -5.64 -4.10
C HIS A 223 -15.26 -5.28 -5.28
N ARG A 224 -14.74 -5.45 -6.51
CA ARG A 224 -15.41 -5.18 -7.79
C ARG A 224 -15.99 -3.77 -7.91
N ASN A 225 -15.36 -2.82 -7.23
CA ASN A 225 -15.77 -1.43 -7.27
C ASN A 225 -14.98 -0.66 -8.34
N PRO A 226 -15.63 -0.18 -9.43
CA PRO A 226 -14.94 0.54 -10.49
C PRO A 226 -14.49 1.96 -10.09
N GLN A 227 -14.88 2.45 -8.90
CA GLN A 227 -14.45 3.76 -8.41
C GLN A 227 -13.05 3.76 -7.79
N ILE A 228 -12.42 2.58 -7.66
CA ILE A 228 -11.06 2.42 -7.17
C ILE A 228 -10.29 1.48 -8.09
N GLU A 229 -9.08 1.88 -8.45
CA GLU A 229 -8.14 1.03 -9.16
C GLU A 229 -6.82 0.93 -8.39
N LEU A 230 -6.24 -0.27 -8.39
CA LEU A 230 -4.88 -0.45 -7.93
C LEU A 230 -3.92 -0.40 -9.11
N ARG A 231 -2.82 0.35 -8.95
CA ARG A 231 -1.80 0.59 -9.96
C ARG A 231 -0.40 0.33 -9.40
N GLY A 232 0.55 0.16 -10.30
CA GLY A 232 1.93 -0.13 -9.93
C GLY A 232 2.61 1.02 -9.18
N THR A 233 3.69 0.71 -8.48
CA THR A 233 4.52 1.69 -7.77
C THR A 233 5.17 2.69 -8.72
N ASP A 234 5.43 2.28 -9.97
CA ASP A 234 5.90 3.12 -11.06
C ASP A 234 4.84 4.11 -11.59
N TYR A 235 3.59 4.05 -11.10
CA TYR A 235 2.56 5.05 -11.40
C TYR A 235 2.16 5.84 -10.15
N THR A 236 1.88 5.13 -9.05
CA THR A 236 1.42 5.74 -7.78
C THR A 236 2.46 6.64 -7.12
N HIS A 237 3.75 6.41 -7.42
CA HIS A 237 4.87 7.18 -6.89
C HIS A 237 5.71 7.83 -8.00
N ASP A 238 5.16 7.92 -9.22
CA ASP A 238 5.82 8.63 -10.31
C ASP A 238 5.80 10.15 -10.03
N PRO A 239 6.97 10.80 -9.92
CA PRO A 239 7.04 12.25 -9.68
C PRO A 239 6.29 13.08 -10.72
N GLU A 240 6.24 12.67 -11.98
CA GLU A 240 5.54 13.40 -13.05
C GLU A 240 4.02 13.27 -12.91
N VAL A 241 3.53 12.08 -12.55
CA VAL A 241 2.09 11.85 -12.27
C VAL A 241 1.66 12.64 -11.04
N LEU A 242 2.48 12.64 -9.98
CA LEU A 242 2.21 13.42 -8.77
C LEU A 242 2.24 14.92 -9.04
N ALA A 243 3.23 15.42 -9.79
CA ALA A 243 3.36 16.85 -10.10
C ALA A 243 2.19 17.41 -10.93
N THR A 244 1.51 16.57 -11.71
CA THR A 244 0.35 16.96 -12.52
C THR A 244 -0.98 16.86 -11.78
N SER A 245 -1.00 16.29 -10.57
CA SER A 245 -2.21 16.07 -9.79
C SER A 245 -2.81 17.37 -9.25
N HIS A 246 -4.09 17.61 -9.56
CA HIS A 246 -4.84 18.77 -9.09
C HIS A 246 -4.84 18.85 -7.56
N LYS A 247 -4.32 19.96 -7.02
CA LYS A 247 -4.24 20.24 -5.58
C LYS A 247 -3.77 19.01 -4.80
N LEU A 248 -2.63 18.45 -5.19
CA LEU A 248 -2.05 17.32 -4.47
C LEU A 248 -1.76 17.73 -3.02
N THR A 249 -2.35 17.01 -2.07
CA THR A 249 -2.08 17.14 -0.65
C THR A 249 -1.46 15.85 -0.14
N ALA A 250 -0.14 15.87 0.04
CA ALA A 250 0.65 14.75 0.53
C ALA A 250 0.80 14.82 2.05
N ILE A 251 0.31 13.81 2.76
CA ILE A 251 0.29 13.77 4.23
C ILE A 251 1.06 12.53 4.69
N ASN A 252 2.24 12.77 5.25
CA ASN A 252 3.16 11.74 5.70
C ASN A 252 3.55 11.98 7.17
N ALA A 253 4.02 10.93 7.84
CA ALA A 253 4.49 11.00 9.21
C ALA A 253 6.02 11.06 9.26
N ALA A 254 6.55 11.58 10.36
CA ALA A 254 7.97 11.61 10.66
C ALA A 254 8.17 11.12 12.10
N ILE A 255 9.33 10.53 12.37
CA ILE A 255 9.76 10.17 13.73
C ILE A 255 10.35 11.42 14.39
N GLU A 256 11.28 12.09 13.69
CA GLU A 256 11.99 13.26 14.19
C GLU A 256 12.17 14.29 13.08
N VAL A 257 12.15 15.56 13.47
CA VAL A 257 12.46 16.70 12.61
C VAL A 257 13.46 17.58 13.35
N ASP A 258 14.61 17.86 12.73
CA ASP A 258 15.61 18.73 13.34
C ASP A 258 15.29 20.22 13.13
N LEU A 259 16.05 21.10 13.78
CA LEU A 259 15.84 22.55 13.70
C LEU A 259 16.14 23.15 12.31
N THR A 260 16.76 22.39 11.42
CA THR A 260 17.03 22.79 10.03
C THR A 260 15.95 22.31 9.06
N GLY A 261 15.00 21.50 9.54
CA GLY A 261 13.91 20.95 8.75
C GLY A 261 14.26 19.61 8.08
N GLN A 262 15.37 18.96 8.46
CA GLN A 262 15.62 17.58 8.01
C GLN A 262 14.67 16.63 8.71
N ILE A 263 14.15 15.67 7.94
CA ILE A 263 13.12 14.74 8.39
C ILE A 263 13.71 13.33 8.44
N ASN A 264 13.54 12.67 9.59
CA ASN A 264 13.82 11.25 9.77
C ASN A 264 12.49 10.50 9.94
N ALA A 265 12.26 9.52 9.07
CA ALA A 265 11.03 8.73 9.05
C ALA A 265 11.26 7.22 9.25
N GLU A 266 12.51 6.77 9.42
CA GLU A 266 12.85 5.35 9.34
C GLU A 266 13.47 4.79 10.62
N VAL A 267 14.36 5.54 11.29
CA VAL A 267 15.21 4.99 12.36
C VAL A 267 15.10 5.81 13.64
N ALA A 268 14.81 5.18 14.77
CA ALA A 268 14.89 5.80 16.09
C ALA A 268 15.95 5.10 16.93
N ALA A 269 16.90 5.86 17.49
CA ALA A 269 17.98 5.34 18.34
C ALA A 269 18.77 4.16 17.72
N GLY A 270 18.98 4.17 16.39
CA GLY A 270 19.69 3.12 15.66
C GLY A 270 18.85 1.90 15.28
N CYS A 271 17.55 1.90 15.60
CA CYS A 271 16.61 0.84 15.26
C CYS A 271 15.61 1.32 14.20
N TYR A 272 15.34 0.50 13.20
CA TYR A 272 14.19 0.71 12.32
C TYR A 272 12.87 0.68 13.12
N VAL A 273 11.96 1.59 12.78
CA VAL A 273 10.65 1.77 13.46
C VAL A 273 9.52 1.11 12.69
#